data_AF-A0A662LPH2-F1
#
_entry.id   AF-A0A662LPH2-F1
#
_cell.length_a   1.000
_cell.length_b   1.000
_cell.length_c   1.000
_cell.angle_alpha   90.00
_cell.angle_beta   90.00
_cell.angle_gamma   90.00
#
_symmetry.space_group_name_H-M   'P 1'
#
loop_
_entity.id
_entity.type
_entity.pdbx_description
1 polymer ?
#
loop_
_entity_poly.entity_id
_entity_poly.type
_entity_poly.pdbx_seq_one_letter_code
_entity_poly.pdbx_strand_id
1 'polypeptide(L)'
;MNTLAVWSSDSISIRAPSEIKEANSYKPFSEADLNQTTINFFNDQYDSHSTNSKKVLVGGKNKVWKQFLEELGKNHIKQPNPQLEVKEMEVLPEYEINQFKRTDFPITLKPGKSSFSDVALHAQLRQRLSKNTIEKHLRYARFMETHEVPVNFRNPNFRNFINHMDFREQSGAGYSALRHEWDAMKMFLRAYNVSLWDYKPPRKKTPKPRNLPLPDTVYRMMHFKYSDDIYENALFQYLFTLGFTIGFRVPSEICELKLEDVFLDDNLTGFLIITETKKRKSTRTVTPRKQILSSPTHKSLKNYIDHWRPKVVNQFSGDALFLWKSGKPITVRTLGHKLSEQGKKVWKPFQPYDMRRWCAIARLIETKVEHGTFDEFEVCDWLGHTDVKTTMIYIKDAKKYYKRAPYNWLKRILKNHYKKNVMTEENALKNQDNPILPPFRMETTGVIKYGGTGI
;
A
#
# COMPACT_ATOMS: atom_id res chain seq x y z
N MET A 1 -58.08 -9.86 -11.51
CA MET A 1 -58.12 -11.20 -10.87
C MET A 1 -56.78 -11.41 -10.20
N ASN A 2 -56.77 -11.78 -8.92
CA ASN A 2 -55.53 -11.96 -8.16
C ASN A 2 -55.21 -13.45 -8.05
N THR A 3 -53.94 -13.81 -8.07
CA THR A 3 -53.44 -15.14 -7.72
C THR A 3 -52.26 -14.99 -6.76
N LEU A 4 -52.58 -14.99 -5.46
CA LEU A 4 -51.59 -15.05 -4.39
C LEU A 4 -51.21 -16.52 -4.15
N ALA A 5 -49.92 -16.84 -4.29
CA ALA A 5 -49.40 -18.16 -3.91
C ALA A 5 -49.04 -18.15 -2.42
N VAL A 6 -49.79 -18.91 -1.62
CA VAL A 6 -49.47 -19.15 -0.20
C VAL A 6 -48.30 -20.13 -0.11
N TRP A 7 -47.33 -19.87 0.78
CA TRP A 7 -46.27 -20.80 1.15
C TRP A 7 -46.39 -21.17 2.63
N SER A 8 -46.29 -22.46 2.95
CA SER A 8 -46.36 -22.98 4.32
C SER A 8 -45.12 -22.60 5.13
N SER A 9 -45.29 -22.38 6.42
CA SER A 9 -44.22 -22.11 7.39
C SER A 9 -44.08 -23.27 8.37
N ASP A 10 -43.38 -24.32 7.96
CA ASP A 10 -43.13 -25.48 8.82
C ASP A 10 -42.08 -25.14 9.89
N SER A 11 -42.40 -25.43 11.16
CA SER A 11 -41.63 -24.98 12.32
C SER A 11 -40.53 -25.96 12.72
N ILE A 12 -39.27 -25.53 12.60
CA ILE A 12 -38.11 -26.32 13.05
C ILE A 12 -37.98 -26.23 14.57
N SER A 13 -38.12 -27.37 15.24
CA SER A 13 -38.00 -27.48 16.70
C SER A 13 -36.54 -27.33 17.17
N ILE A 14 -36.30 -26.41 18.10
CA ILE A 14 -34.99 -26.17 18.69
C ILE A 14 -34.83 -27.06 19.93
N ARG A 15 -33.95 -28.06 19.86
CA ARG A 15 -33.49 -28.80 21.05
C ARG A 15 -32.42 -27.98 21.78
N ALA A 16 -32.59 -27.79 23.09
CA ALA A 16 -31.56 -27.22 23.95
C ALA A 16 -30.36 -28.19 24.09
N PRO A 17 -29.12 -27.70 24.18
CA PRO A 17 -27.96 -28.52 24.50
C PRO A 17 -27.98 -28.94 25.98
N SER A 18 -27.59 -30.18 26.25
CA SER A 18 -27.52 -30.75 27.60
C SER A 18 -26.26 -30.36 28.36
N GLU A 19 -26.38 -30.38 29.69
CA GLU A 19 -25.34 -30.21 30.71
C GLU A 19 -23.94 -30.71 30.32
N ILE A 20 -22.93 -29.85 30.48
CA ILE A 20 -21.52 -30.24 30.56
C ILE A 20 -21.16 -30.30 32.05
N LYS A 21 -20.67 -31.46 32.50
CA LYS A 21 -20.30 -31.68 33.91
C LYS A 21 -18.95 -31.05 34.24
N GLU A 22 -18.86 -30.46 35.43
CA GLU A 22 -17.62 -29.89 35.97
C GLU A 22 -16.56 -30.96 36.21
N ALA A 23 -15.29 -30.59 36.03
CA ALA A 23 -14.12 -31.40 36.39
C ALA A 23 -13.15 -30.55 37.22
N ASN A 24 -13.46 -30.40 38.52
CA ASN A 24 -12.62 -29.67 39.47
C ASN A 24 -11.32 -30.43 39.79
N SER A 25 -10.15 -29.84 39.51
CA SER A 25 -8.94 -30.02 40.32
C SER A 25 -7.80 -29.07 39.93
N TYR A 26 -7.65 -27.97 40.66
CA TYR A 26 -6.34 -27.32 40.85
C TYR A 26 -6.27 -26.73 42.26
N LYS A 27 -5.15 -26.93 42.96
CA LYS A 27 -4.92 -26.37 44.29
C LYS A 27 -4.22 -25.00 44.18
N PRO A 28 -4.52 -24.04 45.07
CA PRO A 28 -3.81 -22.76 45.10
C PRO A 28 -2.37 -22.94 45.59
N PHE A 29 -1.49 -22.05 45.16
CA PHE A 29 -0.18 -21.82 45.78
C PHE A 29 -0.23 -20.54 46.62
N SER A 30 0.62 -20.46 47.65
CA SER A 30 0.58 -19.46 48.71
C SER A 30 1.11 -18.08 48.30
N GLU A 31 0.52 -17.03 48.88
CA GLU A 31 1.10 -15.69 48.92
C GLU A 31 2.34 -15.65 49.83
N ALA A 32 3.33 -14.84 49.45
CA ALA A 32 4.35 -14.28 50.34
C ALA A 32 4.92 -12.98 49.73
N ASP A 33 5.31 -12.05 50.60
CA ASP A 33 6.26 -10.95 50.37
C ASP A 33 6.00 -9.99 49.18
N LEU A 34 4.98 -9.14 49.31
CA LEU A 34 4.96 -7.80 48.69
C LEU A 34 5.14 -6.72 49.77
N ASN A 35 6.36 -6.18 49.85
CA ASN A 35 6.69 -5.12 50.80
C ASN A 35 6.01 -3.79 50.43
N GLN A 36 5.54 -3.10 51.47
CA GLN A 36 4.84 -1.82 51.36
C GLN A 36 5.79 -0.67 51.01
N THR A 37 5.31 0.34 50.28
CA THR A 37 5.83 1.71 50.41
C THR A 37 4.68 2.70 50.25
N THR A 38 4.45 3.46 51.31
CA THR A 38 3.30 4.34 51.53
C THR A 38 3.31 5.57 50.62
N ILE A 39 2.13 5.97 50.12
CA ILE A 39 1.85 7.34 49.66
C ILE A 39 0.64 7.83 50.44
N ASN A 40 0.81 8.88 51.26
CA ASN A 40 -0.28 9.50 52.01
C ASN A 40 -0.67 10.86 51.41
N PHE A 41 -1.99 11.05 51.30
CA PHE A 41 -2.76 12.29 51.49
C PHE A 41 -2.01 13.63 51.61
N PHE A 42 -2.49 14.66 50.88
CA PHE A 42 -3.61 15.46 51.41
C PHE A 42 -4.40 16.16 50.29
N ASN A 43 -5.50 16.82 50.66
CA ASN A 43 -6.60 17.26 49.79
C ASN A 43 -6.99 18.74 50.05
N ASP A 44 -7.94 19.24 49.25
CA ASP A 44 -8.80 20.44 49.47
C ASP A 44 -8.19 21.85 49.37
N GLN A 45 -8.76 22.67 48.48
CA GLN A 45 -9.74 23.70 48.89
C GLN A 45 -10.48 24.37 47.69
N TYR A 46 -11.68 24.92 47.97
CA TYR A 46 -12.53 25.76 47.10
C TYR A 46 -12.29 27.27 47.44
N ASP A 47 -12.88 28.33 46.85
CA ASP A 47 -13.97 28.57 45.88
C ASP A 47 -13.78 29.99 45.23
N SER A 48 -14.65 30.70 44.49
CA SER A 48 -16.03 30.51 43.99
C SER A 48 -16.31 31.27 42.67
N HIS A 49 -16.53 32.60 42.73
CA HIS A 49 -17.13 33.42 41.66
C HIS A 49 -16.52 34.84 41.55
N SER A 50 -16.53 35.45 40.34
CA SER A 50 -17.47 36.56 40.02
C SER A 50 -17.07 37.47 38.82
N THR A 51 -18.10 37.95 38.12
CA THR A 51 -18.27 39.10 37.18
C THR A 51 -17.13 39.79 36.40
N ASN A 52 -17.39 39.91 35.08
CA ASN A 52 -17.26 41.10 34.20
C ASN A 52 -16.13 42.13 34.38
N SER A 53 -15.31 42.31 33.34
CA SER A 53 -14.96 43.66 32.84
C SER A 53 -14.76 43.68 31.31
N LYS A 54 -15.16 44.76 30.65
CA LYS A 54 -14.93 44.97 29.21
C LYS A 54 -13.44 45.30 28.98
N LYS A 55 -12.71 44.49 28.22
CA LYS A 55 -11.38 44.88 27.69
C LYS A 55 -11.24 44.59 26.20
N VAL A 56 -10.58 45.53 25.53
CA VAL A 56 -10.38 45.61 24.08
C VAL A 56 -9.60 44.41 23.55
N LEU A 57 -9.94 43.95 22.34
CA LEU A 57 -9.20 42.92 21.59
C LEU A 57 -7.83 43.44 21.11
N VAL A 58 -6.87 43.58 22.03
CA VAL A 58 -5.48 43.94 21.71
C VAL A 58 -4.71 42.68 21.29
N GLY A 59 -4.05 42.72 20.13
CA GLY A 59 -3.49 41.54 19.47
C GLY A 59 -2.36 40.84 20.23
N GLY A 60 -2.54 39.54 20.50
CA GLY A 60 -1.59 38.73 21.27
C GLY A 60 -0.25 38.43 20.58
N LYS A 61 0.85 38.65 21.32
CA LYS A 61 2.14 37.92 21.29
C LYS A 61 2.69 37.42 19.93
N ASN A 62 2.67 38.26 18.89
CA ASN A 62 3.24 37.99 17.56
C ASN A 62 4.76 37.65 17.50
N LYS A 63 5.50 37.66 18.63
CA LYS A 63 6.96 37.42 18.69
C LYS A 63 7.36 36.00 19.10
N VAL A 64 6.60 35.34 19.98
CA VAL A 64 7.04 34.11 20.68
C VAL A 64 7.35 32.96 19.71
N TRP A 65 6.47 32.70 18.74
CA TRP A 65 6.67 31.61 17.77
C TRP A 65 7.84 31.87 16.81
N LYS A 66 8.23 33.13 16.58
CA LYS A 66 9.42 33.46 15.78
C LYS A 66 10.70 33.19 16.55
N GLN A 67 10.76 33.60 17.81
CA GLN A 67 11.90 33.34 18.70
C GLN A 67 12.19 31.84 18.80
N PHE A 68 11.15 31.01 18.97
CA PHE A 68 11.29 29.55 19.00
C PHE A 68 11.81 28.94 17.67
N LEU A 69 11.35 29.42 16.51
CA LEU A 69 11.90 28.99 15.21
C LEU A 69 13.36 29.45 15.01
N GLU A 70 13.70 30.64 15.52
CA GLU A 70 15.07 31.18 15.53
C GLU A 70 15.98 30.43 16.52
N GLU A 71 15.43 29.79 17.55
CA GLU A 71 16.13 28.93 18.52
C GLU A 71 16.35 27.51 17.97
N LEU A 72 15.31 26.88 17.41
CA LEU A 72 15.44 25.60 16.68
C LEU A 72 16.47 25.71 15.56
N GLY A 73 16.44 26.81 14.79
CA GLY A 73 17.41 27.08 13.71
C GLY A 73 18.87 27.21 14.17
N LYS A 74 19.12 27.54 15.45
CA LYS A 74 20.46 27.55 16.06
C LYS A 74 20.85 26.16 16.57
N ASN A 75 19.92 25.44 17.19
CA ASN A 75 20.18 24.15 17.83
C ASN A 75 20.49 23.01 16.83
N HIS A 76 20.11 23.13 15.56
CA HIS A 76 20.43 22.13 14.52
C HIS A 76 21.82 22.30 13.86
N ILE A 77 22.65 23.28 14.23
CA ILE A 77 23.96 23.51 13.60
C ILE A 77 25.07 22.65 14.27
N LYS A 78 24.87 21.32 14.35
CA LYS A 78 25.91 20.35 14.77
C LYS A 78 25.77 18.98 14.09
N GLN A 79 26.11 18.90 12.80
CA GLN A 79 26.99 17.89 12.18
C GLN A 79 27.02 18.11 10.65
N PRO A 80 28.19 18.42 10.03
CA PRO A 80 28.30 18.53 8.57
C PRO A 80 28.55 17.15 7.93
N ASN A 81 27.70 16.75 6.97
CA ASN A 81 27.92 15.57 6.13
C ASN A 81 28.19 16.01 4.67
N PRO A 82 29.39 15.80 4.11
CA PRO A 82 29.81 16.42 2.86
C PRO A 82 29.29 15.68 1.61
N GLN A 83 28.02 15.88 1.25
CA GLN A 83 27.47 15.51 -0.05
C GLN A 83 26.21 16.32 -0.42
N LEU A 84 26.40 17.33 -1.28
CA LEU A 84 25.41 18.29 -1.82
C LEU A 84 24.57 19.05 -0.77
N GLU A 85 24.89 20.33 -0.55
CA GLU A 85 24.05 21.25 0.22
C GLU A 85 22.75 21.63 -0.50
N VAL A 86 21.75 20.74 -0.44
CA VAL A 86 20.35 21.18 -0.34
C VAL A 86 19.96 21.03 1.11
N LYS A 87 19.84 22.14 1.86
CA LYS A 87 19.40 22.11 3.26
C LYS A 87 18.00 21.49 3.35
N GLU A 88 17.95 20.22 3.75
CA GLU A 88 16.71 19.51 4.03
C GLU A 88 16.09 20.07 5.31
N MET A 89 15.37 21.19 5.18
CA MET A 89 14.39 21.58 6.20
C MET A 89 13.29 20.53 6.20
N GLU A 90 13.43 19.56 7.10
CA GLU A 90 12.36 18.67 7.52
C GLU A 90 11.14 19.51 7.94
N VAL A 91 9.94 19.02 7.64
CA VAL A 91 8.75 19.52 8.35
C VAL A 91 8.88 19.05 9.80
N LEU A 92 8.79 19.98 10.76
CA LEU A 92 9.08 19.74 12.18
C LEU A 92 8.44 18.44 12.70
N PRO A 93 9.10 17.70 13.62
CA PRO A 93 8.54 16.52 14.25
C PRO A 93 7.14 16.76 14.84
N GLU A 94 6.29 15.74 14.79
CA GLU A 94 4.88 15.88 15.18
C GLU A 94 4.72 16.22 16.68
N TYR A 95 5.70 15.84 17.52
CA TYR A 95 5.74 16.24 18.93
C TYR A 95 5.96 17.76 19.12
N GLU A 96 6.80 18.40 18.29
CA GLU A 96 7.04 19.86 18.35
C GLU A 96 5.80 20.61 17.86
N ILE A 97 5.19 20.15 16.76
CA ILE A 97 3.99 20.78 16.20
C ILE A 97 2.80 20.68 17.18
N ASN A 98 2.70 19.60 17.96
CA ASN A 98 1.68 19.43 19.00
C ASN A 98 1.84 20.37 20.21
N GLN A 99 3.00 20.99 20.41
CA GLN A 99 3.18 22.04 21.43
C GLN A 99 2.49 23.36 21.04
N PHE A 100 2.23 23.59 19.75
CA PHE A 100 1.57 24.79 19.26
C PHE A 100 0.04 24.70 19.37
N LYS A 101 -0.53 25.47 20.30
CA LYS A 101 -1.98 25.71 20.34
C LYS A 101 -2.42 26.37 19.02
N ARG A 102 -3.36 25.73 18.31
CA ARG A 102 -3.95 26.23 17.05
C ARG A 102 -4.57 27.62 17.15
N THR A 103 -4.97 28.04 18.35
CA THR A 103 -5.48 29.40 18.64
C THR A 103 -4.42 30.47 18.45
N ASP A 104 -3.17 30.16 18.79
CA ASP A 104 -2.10 31.15 19.02
C ASP A 104 -1.27 31.40 17.76
N PHE A 105 -1.34 30.48 16.79
CA PHE A 105 -0.73 30.63 15.47
C PHE A 105 -1.61 31.49 14.54
N PRO A 106 -1.07 32.41 13.71
CA PRO A 106 -1.87 33.29 12.86
C PRO A 106 -2.91 32.57 11.96
N ILE A 107 -4.04 33.24 11.71
CA ILE A 107 -5.04 32.82 10.70
C ILE A 107 -4.55 33.12 9.28
N THR A 108 -3.75 34.18 9.13
CA THR A 108 -3.21 34.67 7.86
C THR A 108 -1.75 35.09 8.04
N LEU A 109 -0.88 34.66 7.14
CA LEU A 109 0.53 35.07 7.05
C LEU A 109 0.70 36.28 6.11
N LYS A 110 1.80 37.02 6.26
CA LYS A 110 2.12 38.16 5.37
C LYS A 110 3.23 37.75 4.38
N PRO A 111 2.98 37.72 3.06
CA PRO A 111 3.92 37.19 2.04
C PRO A 111 5.38 37.59 2.24
N GLY A 112 5.67 38.90 2.26
CA GLY A 112 7.03 39.44 2.41
C GLY A 112 7.66 39.30 3.81
N LYS A 113 6.93 38.79 4.83
CA LYS A 113 7.43 38.64 6.21
C LYS A 113 7.38 37.21 6.75
N SER A 114 6.96 36.24 5.92
CA SER A 114 6.83 34.85 6.30
C SER A 114 7.72 33.90 5.52
N SER A 115 8.33 32.95 6.23
CA SER A 115 9.19 31.92 5.65
C SER A 115 8.40 30.77 5.04
N PHE A 116 9.08 29.88 4.32
CA PHE A 116 8.49 28.61 3.85
C PHE A 116 8.11 27.70 5.02
N SER A 117 8.82 27.78 6.16
CA SER A 117 8.52 27.04 7.38
C SER A 117 7.26 27.59 8.07
N ASP A 118 7.03 28.91 8.04
CA ASP A 118 5.77 29.52 8.50
C ASP A 118 4.59 28.97 7.69
N VAL A 119 4.74 28.91 6.35
CA VAL A 119 3.72 28.40 5.44
C VAL A 119 3.51 26.90 5.63
N ALA A 120 4.56 26.14 5.96
CA ALA A 120 4.47 24.72 6.32
C ALA A 120 3.65 24.50 7.59
N LEU A 121 3.99 25.24 8.66
CA LEU A 121 3.29 25.18 9.95
C LEU A 121 1.82 25.64 9.81
N HIS A 122 1.57 26.70 9.01
CA HIS A 122 0.22 27.11 8.62
C HIS A 122 -0.53 26.00 7.86
N ALA A 123 0.12 25.33 6.91
CA ALA A 123 -0.49 24.26 6.12
C ALA A 123 -0.90 23.05 6.98
N GLN A 124 -0.14 22.73 8.02
CA GLN A 124 -0.48 21.68 8.99
C GLN A 124 -1.55 22.14 9.99
N LEU A 125 -1.33 23.27 10.68
CA LEU A 125 -2.22 23.76 11.73
C LEU A 125 -3.56 24.26 11.18
N ARG A 126 -3.56 25.14 10.18
CA ARG A 126 -4.77 25.77 9.62
C ARG A 126 -5.36 25.00 8.44
N GLN A 127 -4.55 24.60 7.45
CA GLN A 127 -5.07 23.93 6.23
C GLN A 127 -5.24 22.41 6.38
N ARG A 128 -4.82 21.81 7.51
CA ARG A 128 -4.94 20.37 7.82
C ARG A 128 -4.31 19.44 6.76
N LEU A 129 -3.26 19.89 6.06
CA LEU A 129 -2.51 19.05 5.13
C LEU A 129 -1.58 18.08 5.90
N SER A 130 -1.31 16.91 5.31
CA SER A 130 -0.36 15.94 5.89
C SER A 130 1.09 16.30 5.60
N LYS A 131 2.03 15.93 6.48
CA LYS A 131 3.49 16.16 6.34
C LYS A 131 3.99 15.89 4.92
N ASN A 132 3.74 14.69 4.39
CA ASN A 132 4.11 14.28 3.01
C ASN A 132 3.51 15.17 1.89
N THR A 133 2.36 15.81 2.14
CA THR A 133 1.74 16.78 1.21
C THR A 133 2.46 18.12 1.26
N ILE A 134 2.77 18.58 2.47
CA ILE A 134 3.46 19.84 2.74
C ILE A 134 4.88 19.78 2.17
N GLU A 135 5.67 18.76 2.52
CA GLU A 135 7.02 18.52 1.96
C GLU A 135 7.03 18.50 0.43
N LYS A 136 6.05 17.83 -0.18
CA LYS A 136 5.88 17.78 -1.63
C LYS A 136 5.62 19.18 -2.19
N HIS A 137 4.70 19.94 -1.59
CA HIS A 137 4.38 21.30 -2.04
C HIS A 137 5.55 22.26 -1.84
N LEU A 138 6.29 22.17 -0.73
CA LEU A 138 7.50 22.96 -0.47
C LEU A 138 8.60 22.65 -1.49
N ARG A 139 8.79 21.38 -1.88
CA ARG A 139 9.74 21.01 -2.94
C ARG A 139 9.37 21.63 -4.29
N TYR A 140 8.09 21.62 -4.66
CA TYR A 140 7.62 22.32 -5.87
C TYR A 140 7.71 23.85 -5.74
N ALA A 141 7.47 24.43 -4.56
CA ALA A 141 7.66 25.86 -4.31
C ALA A 141 9.12 26.29 -4.46
N ARG A 142 10.08 25.56 -3.87
CA ARG A 142 11.52 25.83 -4.02
C ARG A 142 11.95 25.69 -5.49
N PHE A 143 11.51 24.64 -6.17
CA PHE A 143 11.76 24.45 -7.60
C PHE A 143 11.22 25.62 -8.45
N MET A 144 10.01 26.12 -8.16
CA MET A 144 9.43 27.28 -8.85
C MET A 144 10.15 28.59 -8.51
N GLU A 145 10.62 28.77 -7.27
CA GLU A 145 11.38 29.94 -6.80
C GLU A 145 12.78 30.02 -7.44
N THR A 146 13.39 28.89 -7.77
CA THR A 146 14.72 28.80 -8.43
C THR A 146 14.67 28.38 -9.90
N HIS A 147 13.53 28.55 -10.58
CA HIS A 147 13.38 28.22 -12.00
C HIS A 147 13.87 29.37 -12.90
N GLU A 148 14.17 29.06 -14.18
CA GLU A 148 14.54 30.04 -15.22
C GLU A 148 13.51 31.18 -15.37
N VAL A 149 12.23 30.84 -15.21
CA VAL A 149 11.12 31.79 -15.02
C VAL A 149 10.68 31.68 -13.55
N PRO A 150 11.28 32.43 -12.61
CA PRO A 150 11.07 32.19 -11.18
C PRO A 150 9.73 32.74 -10.68
N VAL A 151 9.12 32.03 -9.74
CA VAL A 151 7.85 32.42 -9.09
C VAL A 151 8.12 33.06 -7.73
N ASN A 152 7.72 34.32 -7.55
CA ASN A 152 7.96 35.05 -6.31
C ASN A 152 6.90 34.74 -5.24
N PHE A 153 7.18 33.80 -4.33
CA PHE A 153 6.27 33.46 -3.23
C PHE A 153 6.15 34.55 -2.15
N ARG A 154 7.08 35.51 -2.09
CA ARG A 154 7.06 36.64 -1.14
C ARG A 154 6.23 37.82 -1.64
N ASN A 155 5.93 37.87 -2.94
CA ASN A 155 4.98 38.80 -3.56
C ASN A 155 4.24 38.07 -4.70
N PRO A 156 3.31 37.16 -4.38
CA PRO A 156 2.71 36.26 -5.37
C PRO A 156 1.82 37.02 -6.37
N ASN A 157 2.26 37.06 -7.62
CA ASN A 157 1.58 37.73 -8.74
C ASN A 157 1.08 36.69 -9.76
N PHE A 158 -0.19 36.77 -10.13
CA PHE A 158 -0.82 35.82 -11.05
C PHE A 158 -0.13 35.75 -12.42
N ARG A 159 0.29 36.89 -13.01
CA ARG A 159 0.95 36.91 -14.32
C ARG A 159 2.35 36.32 -14.26
N ASN A 160 3.10 36.56 -13.19
CA ASN A 160 4.40 35.90 -12.95
C ASN A 160 4.24 34.37 -12.84
N PHE A 161 3.21 33.89 -12.14
CA PHE A 161 2.91 32.47 -12.07
C PHE A 161 2.46 31.87 -13.42
N ILE A 162 1.57 32.54 -14.16
CA ILE A 162 1.14 32.07 -15.49
C ILE A 162 2.33 31.98 -16.46
N ASN A 163 3.19 33.00 -16.52
CA ASN A 163 4.41 32.95 -17.33
C ASN A 163 5.29 31.72 -16.99
N HIS A 164 5.39 31.33 -15.72
CA HIS A 164 6.07 30.09 -15.33
C HIS A 164 5.32 28.86 -15.86
N MET A 165 4.01 28.75 -15.62
CA MET A 165 3.22 27.60 -16.06
C MET A 165 3.25 27.39 -17.58
N ASP A 166 3.16 28.46 -18.36
CA ASP A 166 3.16 28.44 -19.82
C ASP A 166 4.53 28.02 -20.36
N PHE A 167 5.62 28.60 -19.83
CA PHE A 167 7.00 28.19 -20.16
C PHE A 167 7.24 26.72 -19.84
N ARG A 168 6.76 26.24 -18.69
CA ARG A 168 6.86 24.83 -18.27
C ARG A 168 6.11 23.91 -19.23
N GLU A 169 4.91 24.27 -19.66
CA GLU A 169 4.13 23.48 -20.62
C GLU A 169 4.77 23.45 -22.01
N GLN A 170 5.27 24.59 -22.51
CA GLN A 170 6.07 24.67 -23.74
C GLN A 170 7.34 23.82 -23.65
N SER A 171 8.00 23.81 -22.49
CA SER A 171 9.13 22.92 -22.15
C SER A 171 8.75 21.45 -21.95
N GLY A 172 7.52 21.05 -22.28
CA GLY A 172 7.05 19.66 -22.25
C GLY A 172 6.66 19.12 -20.86
N ALA A 173 6.51 19.97 -19.84
CA ALA A 173 6.11 19.53 -18.51
C ALA A 173 4.73 18.84 -18.52
N GLY A 174 4.69 17.56 -18.16
CA GLY A 174 3.44 16.81 -18.16
C GLY A 174 2.46 17.28 -17.08
N TYR A 175 1.16 17.21 -17.36
CA TYR A 175 0.02 17.56 -16.48
C TYR A 175 0.25 17.40 -14.98
N SER A 176 0.82 16.28 -14.53
CA SER A 176 1.03 16.00 -13.10
C SER A 176 2.11 16.86 -12.44
N ALA A 177 3.10 17.36 -13.18
CA ALA A 177 4.06 18.35 -12.67
C ALA A 177 3.35 19.70 -12.48
N LEU A 178 2.79 20.25 -13.58
CA LEU A 178 2.04 21.51 -13.60
C LEU A 178 0.90 21.54 -12.56
N ARG A 179 0.20 20.41 -12.37
CA ARG A 179 -0.84 20.28 -11.35
C ARG A 179 -0.30 20.35 -9.92
N HIS A 180 0.90 19.83 -9.65
CA HIS A 180 1.52 19.89 -8.32
C HIS A 180 2.24 21.21 -8.05
N GLU A 181 2.75 21.87 -9.10
CA GLU A 181 3.17 23.27 -9.08
C GLU A 181 1.97 24.18 -8.70
N TRP A 182 0.81 23.96 -9.32
CA TRP A 182 -0.43 24.65 -8.93
C TRP A 182 -0.97 24.28 -7.53
N ASP A 183 -0.96 22.99 -7.15
CA ASP A 183 -1.39 22.57 -5.81
C ASP A 183 -0.47 23.14 -4.71
N ALA A 184 0.83 23.35 -5.00
CA ALA A 184 1.74 24.08 -4.14
C ALA A 184 1.41 25.58 -4.05
N MET A 185 1.23 26.28 -5.18
CA MET A 185 0.87 27.71 -5.16
C MET A 185 -0.42 27.98 -4.36
N LYS A 186 -1.46 27.15 -4.53
CA LYS A 186 -2.70 27.28 -3.72
C LYS A 186 -2.48 27.11 -2.21
N MET A 187 -1.46 26.37 -1.77
CA MET A 187 -1.09 26.28 -0.36
C MET A 187 -0.59 27.63 0.17
N PHE A 188 0.20 28.36 -0.64
CA PHE A 188 0.69 29.70 -0.31
C PHE A 188 -0.43 30.74 -0.37
N LEU A 189 -1.24 30.79 -1.45
CA LEU A 189 -2.37 31.73 -1.57
C LEU A 189 -3.32 31.63 -0.38
N ARG A 190 -3.68 30.41 0.05
CA ARG A 190 -4.49 30.16 1.25
C ARG A 190 -3.81 30.58 2.55
N ALA A 191 -2.49 30.49 2.65
CA ALA A 191 -1.76 30.96 3.83
C ALA A 191 -1.71 32.49 3.90
N TYR A 192 -1.81 33.17 2.76
CA TYR A 192 -1.79 34.63 2.64
C TYR A 192 -3.19 35.25 2.53
N ASN A 193 -4.26 34.45 2.62
CA ASN A 193 -5.66 34.84 2.40
C ASN A 193 -5.89 35.57 1.05
N VAL A 194 -5.14 35.16 0.02
CA VAL A 194 -5.32 35.63 -1.36
C VAL A 194 -6.34 34.72 -2.05
N SER A 195 -7.21 35.30 -2.88
CA SER A 195 -8.18 34.55 -3.68
C SER A 195 -7.47 33.52 -4.59
N LEU A 196 -8.11 32.37 -4.79
CA LEU A 196 -7.57 31.36 -5.69
C LEU A 196 -7.69 31.85 -7.13
N TRP A 197 -6.55 32.01 -7.81
CA TRP A 197 -6.51 32.38 -9.22
C TRP A 197 -7.19 31.32 -10.10
N ASP A 198 -7.83 31.74 -11.20
CA ASP A 198 -8.48 30.81 -12.14
C ASP A 198 -7.47 30.17 -13.12
N TYR A 199 -6.47 29.49 -12.57
CA TYR A 199 -5.57 28.64 -13.36
C TYR A 199 -6.11 27.22 -13.49
N LYS A 200 -6.25 26.79 -14.75
CA LYS A 200 -6.70 25.46 -15.15
C LYS A 200 -5.52 24.73 -15.83
N PRO A 201 -4.88 23.75 -15.14
CA PRO A 201 -3.81 22.94 -15.76
C PRO A 201 -4.31 22.21 -17.02
N PRO A 202 -3.42 21.88 -17.97
CA PRO A 202 -3.79 21.36 -19.28
C PRO A 202 -4.54 20.02 -19.24
N ARG A 203 -5.06 19.58 -20.38
CA ARG A 203 -5.80 18.30 -20.46
C ARG A 203 -4.85 17.13 -20.17
N LYS A 204 -5.16 16.38 -19.10
CA LYS A 204 -4.45 15.14 -18.73
C LYS A 204 -4.52 14.13 -19.89
N LYS A 205 -3.38 13.86 -20.53
CA LYS A 205 -3.25 12.85 -21.60
C LYS A 205 -3.80 11.50 -21.14
N THR A 206 -4.59 10.84 -22.00
CA THR A 206 -5.22 9.54 -21.73
C THR A 206 -4.18 8.50 -21.29
N PRO A 207 -4.37 7.78 -20.18
CA PRO A 207 -3.39 6.81 -19.73
C PRO A 207 -3.24 5.65 -20.73
N LYS A 208 -2.00 5.35 -21.12
CA LYS A 208 -1.69 4.18 -21.96
C LYS A 208 -2.23 2.90 -21.29
N PRO A 209 -2.83 1.94 -22.03
CA PRO A 209 -3.40 0.74 -21.46
C PRO A 209 -2.32 -0.11 -20.79
N ARG A 210 -2.44 -0.36 -19.48
CA ARG A 210 -1.50 -1.21 -18.75
C ARG A 210 -1.89 -2.68 -18.88
N ASN A 211 -1.16 -3.40 -19.73
CA ASN A 211 -1.19 -4.86 -19.74
C ASN A 211 -0.66 -5.41 -18.41
N LEU A 212 -1.14 -6.59 -18.00
CA LEU A 212 -0.78 -7.31 -16.78
C LEU A 212 -0.41 -8.76 -17.11
N PRO A 213 0.35 -9.46 -16.25
CA PRO A 213 0.70 -10.86 -16.49
C PRO A 213 -0.54 -11.75 -16.36
N LEU A 214 -0.66 -12.74 -17.24
CA LEU A 214 -1.61 -13.85 -17.05
C LEU A 214 -1.13 -14.78 -15.92
N PRO A 215 -2.02 -15.60 -15.32
CA PRO A 215 -1.70 -16.47 -14.19
C PRO A 215 -0.41 -17.30 -14.34
N ASP A 216 -0.12 -17.85 -15.51
CA ASP A 216 1.10 -18.64 -15.74
C ASP A 216 2.39 -17.82 -15.60
N THR A 217 2.33 -16.52 -15.91
CA THR A 217 3.48 -15.62 -15.73
C THR A 217 3.64 -15.22 -14.27
N VAL A 218 2.55 -15.02 -13.53
CA VAL A 218 2.59 -14.82 -12.07
C VAL A 218 3.09 -16.08 -11.36
N TYR A 219 2.66 -17.27 -11.80
CA TYR A 219 3.18 -18.54 -11.29
C TYR A 219 4.70 -18.65 -11.47
N ARG A 220 5.23 -18.29 -12.64
CA ARG A 220 6.69 -18.18 -12.83
C ARG A 220 7.32 -17.16 -11.87
N MET A 221 6.72 -15.98 -11.68
CA MET A 221 7.22 -14.98 -10.72
C MET A 221 7.28 -15.48 -9.27
N MET A 222 6.42 -16.43 -8.88
CA MET A 222 6.41 -17.04 -7.54
C MET A 222 7.43 -18.17 -7.36
N HIS A 223 8.15 -18.58 -8.42
CA HIS A 223 9.03 -19.76 -8.43
C HIS A 223 10.39 -19.54 -9.11
N PHE A 224 10.60 -18.39 -9.77
CA PHE A 224 11.84 -18.04 -10.46
C PHE A 224 13.03 -17.88 -9.49
N LYS A 225 14.25 -18.23 -9.95
CA LYS A 225 15.49 -18.06 -9.18
C LYS A 225 15.98 -16.60 -9.29
N TYR A 226 15.72 -15.80 -8.26
CA TYR A 226 16.06 -14.36 -8.25
C TYR A 226 17.51 -14.08 -7.80
N SER A 227 18.07 -14.97 -6.98
CA SER A 227 19.42 -14.91 -6.41
C SER A 227 20.00 -16.32 -6.28
N ASP A 228 21.32 -16.43 -6.18
CA ASP A 228 22.01 -17.66 -5.79
C ASP A 228 22.03 -17.85 -4.26
N ASP A 229 21.92 -16.74 -3.52
CA ASP A 229 21.68 -16.73 -2.08
C ASP A 229 20.30 -17.31 -1.76
N ILE A 230 20.28 -18.41 -1.00
CA ILE A 230 19.08 -19.23 -0.75
C ILE A 230 18.01 -18.43 0.00
N TYR A 231 18.40 -17.58 0.96
CA TYR A 231 17.46 -16.75 1.72
C TYR A 231 16.92 -15.59 0.87
N GLU A 232 17.78 -14.85 0.18
CA GLU A 232 17.37 -13.72 -0.65
C GLU A 232 16.51 -14.17 -1.84
N ASN A 233 16.81 -15.34 -2.41
CA ASN A 233 15.95 -15.97 -3.41
C ASN A 233 14.56 -16.31 -2.84
N ALA A 234 14.50 -17.00 -1.70
CA ALA A 234 13.24 -17.33 -1.05
C ALA A 234 12.43 -16.06 -0.72
N LEU A 235 13.06 -15.07 -0.08
CA LEU A 235 12.47 -13.78 0.26
C LEU A 235 11.75 -13.15 -0.94
N PHE A 236 12.37 -13.08 -2.12
CA PHE A 236 11.70 -12.57 -3.31
C PHE A 236 10.51 -13.43 -3.74
N GLN A 237 10.64 -14.76 -3.73
CA GLN A 237 9.52 -15.66 -4.07
C GLN A 237 8.33 -15.54 -3.08
N TYR A 238 8.58 -15.32 -1.78
CA TYR A 238 7.56 -14.99 -0.79
C TYR A 238 6.94 -13.62 -1.06
N LEU A 239 7.74 -12.57 -1.26
CA LEU A 239 7.26 -11.21 -1.55
C LEU A 239 6.38 -11.14 -2.81
N PHE A 240 6.74 -11.87 -3.87
CA PHE A 240 5.88 -11.99 -5.06
C PHE A 240 4.61 -12.79 -4.76
N THR A 241 4.71 -13.96 -4.12
CA THR A 241 3.54 -14.78 -3.73
C THR A 241 2.52 -13.95 -2.95
N LEU A 242 2.94 -13.43 -1.80
CA LEU A 242 2.08 -12.70 -0.88
C LEU A 242 1.61 -11.37 -1.49
N GLY A 243 2.47 -10.70 -2.26
CA GLY A 243 2.10 -9.49 -3.01
C GLY A 243 0.98 -9.72 -4.02
N PHE A 244 1.04 -10.80 -4.80
CA PHE A 244 0.01 -11.15 -5.79
C PHE A 244 -1.27 -11.73 -5.19
N THR A 245 -1.22 -12.37 -4.01
CA THR A 245 -2.40 -13.02 -3.39
C THR A 245 -3.09 -12.18 -2.31
N ILE A 246 -2.37 -11.27 -1.65
CA ILE A 246 -2.91 -10.38 -0.60
C ILE A 246 -3.15 -8.97 -1.15
N GLY A 247 -2.38 -8.51 -2.15
CA GLY A 247 -2.62 -7.22 -2.79
C GLY A 247 -2.18 -6.00 -1.98
N PHE A 248 -1.07 -6.15 -1.24
CA PHE A 248 -0.45 -5.05 -0.48
C PHE A 248 -0.20 -3.79 -1.33
N ARG A 249 -0.29 -2.62 -0.70
CA ARG A 249 0.16 -1.33 -1.26
C ARG A 249 1.68 -1.25 -1.25
N VAL A 250 2.28 -2.04 -2.14
CA VAL A 250 3.73 -2.19 -2.32
C VAL A 250 4.38 -0.85 -2.68
N PRO A 251 5.55 -0.49 -2.11
CA PRO A 251 6.28 -1.23 -1.08
C PRO A 251 5.77 -0.98 0.36
N SER A 252 5.06 0.13 0.58
CA SER A 252 4.79 0.69 1.92
C SER A 252 4.07 -0.23 2.91
N GLU A 253 3.04 -0.97 2.50
CA GLU A 253 2.34 -1.88 3.43
C GLU A 253 3.18 -3.10 3.83
N ILE A 254 4.12 -3.55 2.98
CA ILE A 254 4.99 -4.69 3.31
C ILE A 254 6.10 -4.27 4.29
N CYS A 255 6.51 -3.00 4.28
CA CYS A 255 7.57 -2.49 5.16
C CYS A 255 7.10 -2.21 6.59
N GLU A 256 5.79 -2.08 6.83
CA GLU A 256 5.23 -1.80 8.16
C GLU A 256 4.63 -3.05 8.81
N LEU A 257 4.60 -4.19 8.10
CA LEU A 257 4.13 -5.46 8.66
C LEU A 257 5.09 -6.00 9.71
N LYS A 258 4.52 -6.48 10.80
CA LYS A 258 5.19 -7.08 11.95
C LYS A 258 4.85 -8.56 12.11
N LEU A 259 5.50 -9.21 13.07
CA LEU A 259 5.06 -10.53 13.56
C LEU A 259 3.66 -10.47 14.20
N GLU A 260 3.39 -9.44 15.01
CA GLU A 260 2.11 -9.27 15.73
C GLU A 260 0.90 -8.98 14.83
N ASP A 261 1.10 -8.67 13.55
CA ASP A 261 0.00 -8.51 12.57
C ASP A 261 -0.60 -9.84 12.11
N VAL A 262 0.10 -10.97 12.34
CA VAL A 262 -0.21 -12.29 11.75
C VAL A 262 -0.91 -13.19 12.77
N PHE A 263 -2.24 -13.25 12.69
CA PHE A 263 -3.06 -14.05 13.60
C PHE A 263 -3.40 -15.41 12.99
N LEU A 264 -3.14 -16.48 13.74
CA LEU A 264 -3.50 -17.86 13.38
C LEU A 264 -4.33 -18.49 14.49
N ASP A 265 -5.33 -19.29 14.09
CA ASP A 265 -6.14 -20.12 14.98
C ASP A 265 -5.63 -21.58 15.02
N ASP A 266 -6.21 -22.41 15.90
CA ASP A 266 -5.86 -23.83 16.04
C ASP A 266 -6.11 -24.65 14.76
N ASN A 267 -7.07 -24.22 13.93
CA ASN A 267 -7.34 -24.81 12.62
C ASN A 267 -6.30 -24.38 11.57
N LEU A 268 -5.29 -23.58 11.94
CA LEU A 268 -4.31 -22.94 11.07
C LEU A 268 -4.96 -22.07 9.97
N THR A 269 -6.17 -21.56 10.21
CA THR A 269 -6.76 -20.40 9.55
C THR A 269 -6.44 -19.13 10.38
N GLY A 270 -7.15 -18.02 10.17
CA GLY A 270 -6.89 -16.75 10.86
C GLY A 270 -6.90 -15.55 9.90
N PHE A 271 -6.23 -14.47 10.29
CA PHE A 271 -6.27 -13.19 9.58
C PHE A 271 -4.95 -12.41 9.67
N LEU A 272 -4.83 -11.39 8.82
CA LEU A 272 -3.70 -10.48 8.78
C LEU A 272 -4.20 -9.04 8.97
N ILE A 273 -3.63 -8.33 9.95
CA ILE A 273 -3.81 -6.88 10.09
C ILE A 273 -2.83 -6.18 9.13
N ILE A 274 -3.27 -5.11 8.46
CA ILE A 274 -2.44 -4.34 7.54
C ILE A 274 -2.53 -2.85 7.88
N THR A 275 -1.40 -2.25 8.27
CA THR A 275 -1.29 -0.82 8.56
C THR A 275 -1.21 0.03 7.28
N GLU A 276 -2.25 0.81 7.02
CA GLU A 276 -2.41 1.61 5.81
C GLU A 276 -1.72 2.98 5.93
N THR A 277 -0.40 2.99 5.74
CA THR A 277 0.48 4.19 5.73
C THR A 277 -0.12 5.44 5.06
N LYS A 278 -0.89 5.29 3.97
CA LYS A 278 -1.46 6.41 3.20
C LYS A 278 -2.85 6.87 3.66
N LYS A 279 -3.41 6.26 4.72
CA LYS A 279 -4.66 6.64 5.38
C LYS A 279 -4.45 6.96 6.87
N ARG A 280 -3.39 7.71 7.20
CA ARG A 280 -3.03 8.07 8.60
C ARG A 280 -2.80 6.85 9.51
N LYS A 281 -2.21 5.77 8.97
CA LYS A 281 -2.01 4.48 9.65
C LYS A 281 -3.30 3.81 10.18
N SER A 282 -4.45 4.01 9.51
CA SER A 282 -5.61 3.13 9.76
C SER A 282 -5.24 1.68 9.47
N THR A 283 -5.79 0.73 10.23
CA THR A 283 -5.65 -0.70 9.94
C THR A 283 -6.78 -1.19 9.04
N ARG A 284 -6.54 -2.31 8.35
CA ARG A 284 -7.59 -3.17 7.80
C ARG A 284 -7.25 -4.64 8.07
N THR A 285 -8.28 -5.46 8.29
CA THR A 285 -8.14 -6.91 8.42
C THR A 285 -8.39 -7.57 7.07
N VAL A 286 -7.59 -8.58 6.72
CA VAL A 286 -7.85 -9.47 5.59
C VAL A 286 -7.74 -10.93 6.04
N THR A 287 -8.46 -11.83 5.38
CA THR A 287 -8.56 -13.26 5.74
C THR A 287 -8.01 -14.13 4.60
N PRO A 288 -6.68 -14.34 4.49
CA PRO A 288 -6.11 -15.13 3.41
C PRO A 288 -6.45 -16.61 3.52
N ARG A 289 -6.50 -17.31 2.39
CA ARG A 289 -6.70 -18.77 2.39
C ARG A 289 -5.57 -19.48 3.13
N LYS A 290 -5.84 -20.68 3.66
CA LYS A 290 -4.89 -21.53 4.39
C LYS A 290 -3.56 -21.79 3.64
N GLN A 291 -3.58 -21.81 2.30
CA GLN A 291 -2.36 -21.87 1.46
C GLN A 291 -1.42 -20.66 1.63
N ILE A 292 -1.96 -19.49 1.99
CA ILE A 292 -1.26 -18.21 2.16
C ILE A 292 -0.90 -17.96 3.62
N LEU A 293 -1.75 -18.39 4.56
CA LEU A 293 -1.50 -18.27 5.99
C LEU A 293 -0.47 -19.28 6.50
N SER A 294 -0.71 -20.58 6.32
CA SER A 294 -0.07 -21.62 7.16
C SER A 294 0.45 -22.86 6.44
N SER A 295 0.12 -23.07 5.16
CA SER A 295 0.52 -24.30 4.45
C SER A 295 2.05 -24.45 4.34
N PRO A 296 2.63 -25.61 4.74
CA PRO A 296 4.08 -25.83 4.72
C PRO A 296 4.66 -26.04 3.31
N THR A 297 3.84 -26.48 2.34
CA THR A 297 4.26 -26.70 0.94
C THR A 297 4.15 -25.44 0.08
N HIS A 298 3.43 -24.42 0.57
CA HIS A 298 3.29 -23.13 -0.11
C HIS A 298 4.16 -22.07 0.56
N LYS A 299 4.33 -20.94 -0.13
CA LYS A 299 5.06 -19.76 0.38
C LYS A 299 4.16 -18.93 1.30
N SER A 300 3.75 -19.56 2.39
CA SER A 300 2.83 -19.04 3.39
C SER A 300 3.51 -18.19 4.46
N LEU A 301 2.75 -17.34 5.15
CA LEU A 301 3.26 -16.48 6.22
C LEU A 301 3.90 -17.29 7.35
N LYS A 302 3.25 -18.35 7.83
CA LYS A 302 3.78 -19.22 8.89
C LYS A 302 5.09 -19.89 8.46
N ASN A 303 5.15 -20.45 7.25
CA ASN A 303 6.38 -21.06 6.71
C ASN A 303 7.54 -20.04 6.63
N TYR A 304 7.25 -18.78 6.24
CA TYR A 304 8.26 -17.72 6.27
C TYR A 304 8.73 -17.39 7.70
N ILE A 305 7.80 -17.25 8.65
CA ILE A 305 8.08 -16.93 10.07
C ILE A 305 8.86 -18.05 10.76
N ASP A 306 8.46 -19.31 10.56
CA ASP A 306 9.04 -20.49 11.23
C ASP A 306 10.40 -20.91 10.65
N HIS A 307 10.60 -20.76 9.33
CA HIS A 307 11.70 -21.44 8.61
C HIS A 307 12.59 -20.53 7.75
N TRP A 308 12.22 -19.27 7.54
CA TRP A 308 13.00 -18.35 6.70
C TRP A 308 13.49 -17.12 7.48
N ARG A 309 12.60 -16.38 8.13
CA ARG A 309 12.95 -15.23 8.98
C ARG A 309 14.05 -15.58 10.00
N PRO A 310 14.00 -16.69 10.75
CA PRO A 310 14.97 -16.96 11.83
C PRO A 310 16.41 -17.10 11.35
N LYS A 311 16.63 -17.47 10.07
CA LYS A 311 17.96 -17.63 9.46
C LYS A 311 18.76 -16.32 9.36
N VAL A 312 18.10 -15.18 9.54
CA VAL A 312 18.73 -13.85 9.42
C VAL A 312 18.40 -12.91 10.58
N VAL A 313 17.66 -13.35 11.60
CA VAL A 313 17.31 -12.52 12.76
C VAL A 313 18.56 -12.13 13.54
N ASN A 314 18.67 -10.86 13.90
CA ASN A 314 19.69 -10.32 14.80
C ASN A 314 19.16 -9.11 15.58
N GLN A 315 20.02 -8.49 16.38
CA GLN A 315 19.73 -7.31 17.21
C GLN A 315 19.13 -6.10 16.44
N PHE A 316 19.24 -6.04 15.11
CA PHE A 316 18.68 -4.96 14.29
C PHE A 316 17.32 -5.31 13.67
N SER A 317 16.79 -6.53 13.87
CA SER A 317 15.57 -7.03 13.20
C SER A 317 14.27 -6.49 13.78
N GLY A 318 14.20 -6.31 15.10
CA GLY A 318 12.97 -5.94 15.80
C GLY A 318 11.79 -6.88 15.53
N ASP A 319 10.59 -6.32 15.57
CA ASP A 319 9.30 -6.96 15.32
C ASP A 319 8.93 -7.09 13.83
N ALA A 320 9.67 -6.42 12.94
CA ALA A 320 9.38 -6.38 11.51
C ALA A 320 9.30 -7.77 10.87
N LEU A 321 8.23 -8.04 10.14
CA LEU A 321 7.95 -9.35 9.54
C LEU A 321 9.06 -9.74 8.56
N PHE A 322 9.34 -8.88 7.58
CA PHE A 322 10.27 -9.15 6.49
C PHE A 322 11.62 -8.45 6.69
N LEU A 323 12.70 -9.22 6.54
CA LEU A 323 14.08 -8.78 6.75
C LEU A 323 14.93 -8.94 5.49
N TRP A 324 15.91 -8.07 5.27
CA TRP A 324 17.02 -8.33 4.35
C TRP A 324 17.93 -9.43 4.91
N LYS A 325 18.83 -9.98 4.09
CA LYS A 325 19.80 -11.00 4.52
C LYS A 325 20.81 -10.53 5.59
N SER A 326 20.91 -9.23 5.81
CA SER A 326 21.66 -8.62 6.93
C SER A 326 20.85 -8.52 8.23
N GLY A 327 19.66 -9.12 8.28
CA GLY A 327 18.73 -9.06 9.41
C GLY A 327 18.04 -7.71 9.63
N LYS A 328 18.38 -6.67 8.85
CA LYS A 328 17.73 -5.35 8.95
C LYS A 328 16.36 -5.35 8.26
N PRO A 329 15.33 -4.67 8.80
CA PRO A 329 14.01 -4.52 8.19
C PRO A 329 14.05 -4.02 6.74
N ILE A 330 13.08 -4.43 5.93
CA ILE A 330 12.95 -3.96 4.55
C ILE A 330 12.44 -2.51 4.50
N THR A 331 13.13 -1.65 3.74
CA THR A 331 12.81 -0.22 3.66
C THR A 331 12.09 0.13 2.37
N VAL A 332 11.15 1.08 2.45
CA VAL A 332 10.26 1.53 1.37
C VAL A 332 10.98 1.77 0.04
N ARG A 333 12.08 2.53 0.05
CA ARG A 333 12.85 2.85 -1.17
C ARG A 333 13.51 1.59 -1.75
N THR A 334 14.31 0.90 -0.96
CA THR A 334 15.11 -0.26 -1.39
C THR A 334 14.21 -1.41 -1.87
N LEU A 335 13.11 -1.69 -1.17
CA LEU A 335 12.14 -2.71 -1.58
C LEU A 335 11.48 -2.36 -2.93
N GLY A 336 11.09 -1.10 -3.13
CA GLY A 336 10.47 -0.65 -4.37
C GLY A 336 11.39 -0.82 -5.59
N HIS A 337 12.68 -0.49 -5.44
CA HIS A 337 13.67 -0.70 -6.50
C HIS A 337 13.94 -2.20 -6.73
N LYS A 338 14.30 -2.96 -5.68
CA LYS A 338 14.61 -4.39 -5.79
C LYS A 338 13.45 -5.20 -6.38
N LEU A 339 12.20 -4.99 -5.94
CA LEU A 339 11.05 -5.69 -6.53
C LEU A 339 10.84 -5.35 -8.01
N SER A 340 11.06 -4.09 -8.42
CA SER A 340 10.93 -3.72 -9.83
C SER A 340 12.00 -4.38 -10.68
N GLU A 341 13.26 -4.38 -10.23
CA GLU A 341 14.39 -5.02 -10.90
C GLU A 341 14.18 -6.54 -11.04
N GLN A 342 13.91 -7.24 -9.93
CA GLN A 342 13.75 -8.68 -9.92
C GLN A 342 12.53 -9.12 -10.74
N GLY A 343 11.37 -8.45 -10.59
CA GLY A 343 10.17 -8.81 -11.33
C GLY A 343 10.30 -8.62 -12.85
N LYS A 344 11.15 -7.67 -13.30
CA LYS A 344 11.47 -7.47 -14.72
C LYS A 344 12.24 -8.63 -15.35
N LYS A 345 12.98 -9.43 -14.57
CA LYS A 345 13.65 -10.65 -15.04
C LYS A 345 12.66 -11.67 -15.63
N VAL A 346 11.43 -11.71 -15.09
CA VAL A 346 10.36 -12.64 -15.51
C VAL A 346 9.33 -11.97 -16.43
N TRP A 347 9.07 -10.66 -16.23
CA TRP A 347 8.10 -9.91 -17.03
C TRP A 347 8.55 -8.44 -17.20
N LYS A 348 9.21 -8.15 -18.34
CA LYS A 348 9.90 -6.87 -18.65
C LYS A 348 9.16 -5.55 -18.32
N PRO A 349 7.81 -5.39 -18.42
CA PRO A 349 7.15 -4.14 -18.04
C PRO A 349 6.84 -3.98 -16.53
N PHE A 350 7.13 -4.98 -15.69
CA PHE A 350 6.69 -5.06 -14.30
C PHE A 350 6.96 -3.82 -13.44
N GLN A 351 5.91 -3.34 -12.76
CA GLN A 351 6.00 -2.39 -11.65
C GLN A 351 5.50 -3.04 -10.35
N PRO A 352 6.09 -2.76 -9.16
CA PRO A 352 5.67 -3.38 -7.90
C PRO A 352 4.18 -3.22 -7.56
N TYR A 353 3.54 -2.12 -7.98
CA TYR A 353 2.11 -1.88 -7.78
C TYR A 353 1.21 -2.79 -8.64
N ASP A 354 1.75 -3.42 -9.69
CA ASP A 354 0.99 -4.34 -10.54
C ASP A 354 0.61 -5.62 -9.78
N MET A 355 1.30 -5.97 -8.68
CA MET A 355 0.87 -7.06 -7.79
C MET A 355 -0.51 -6.78 -7.16
N ARG A 356 -0.71 -5.58 -6.59
CA ARG A 356 -2.02 -5.15 -6.07
C ARG A 356 -3.08 -5.07 -7.15
N ARG A 357 -2.72 -4.56 -8.34
CA ARG A 357 -3.65 -4.45 -9.47
C ARG A 357 -4.05 -5.83 -10.01
N TRP A 358 -3.12 -6.78 -10.04
CA TRP A 358 -3.37 -8.16 -10.40
C TRP A 358 -4.22 -8.87 -9.35
N CYS A 359 -3.94 -8.71 -8.05
CA CYS A 359 -4.77 -9.24 -6.96
C CYS A 359 -6.22 -8.77 -7.07
N ALA A 360 -6.45 -7.47 -7.31
CA ALA A 360 -7.78 -6.91 -7.49
C ALA A 360 -8.55 -7.57 -8.66
N ILE A 361 -7.88 -7.76 -9.80
CA ILE A 361 -8.45 -8.40 -10.99
C ILE A 361 -8.65 -9.90 -10.79
N ALA A 362 -7.73 -10.58 -10.10
CA ALA A 362 -7.82 -12.00 -9.80
C ALA A 362 -8.97 -12.30 -8.84
N ARG A 363 -9.26 -11.42 -7.87
CA ARG A 363 -10.43 -11.50 -7.00
C ARG A 363 -11.74 -11.20 -7.70
N LEU A 364 -11.81 -10.14 -8.52
CA LEU A 364 -12.97 -9.88 -9.39
C LEU A 364 -13.26 -11.06 -10.35
N ILE A 365 -12.23 -11.76 -10.81
CA ILE A 365 -12.38 -12.98 -11.62
C ILE A 365 -12.82 -14.19 -10.77
N GLU A 366 -12.32 -14.30 -9.54
CA GLU A 366 -12.72 -15.33 -8.57
C GLU A 366 -14.21 -15.22 -8.20
N THR A 367 -14.70 -14.03 -7.81
CA THR A 367 -16.13 -13.81 -7.55
C THR A 367 -16.99 -14.05 -8.80
N LYS A 368 -16.49 -13.68 -9.99
CA LYS A 368 -17.20 -13.97 -11.25
C LYS A 368 -17.29 -15.48 -11.56
N VAL A 369 -16.34 -16.29 -11.10
CA VAL A 369 -16.34 -17.75 -11.26
C VAL A 369 -17.18 -18.44 -10.18
N GLU A 370 -17.21 -17.90 -8.95
CA GLU A 370 -17.81 -18.58 -7.79
C GLU A 370 -19.24 -18.11 -7.47
N HIS A 371 -19.61 -16.89 -7.86
CA HIS A 371 -20.93 -16.29 -7.63
C HIS A 371 -21.59 -15.74 -8.90
N GLY A 372 -20.91 -15.83 -10.05
CA GLY A 372 -21.44 -15.36 -11.34
C GLY A 372 -21.42 -13.84 -11.55
N THR A 373 -20.97 -13.05 -10.57
CA THR A 373 -20.91 -11.57 -10.60
C THR A 373 -19.49 -11.06 -10.33
N PHE A 374 -19.12 -9.90 -10.88
CA PHE A 374 -17.82 -9.28 -10.62
C PHE A 374 -17.90 -8.40 -9.36
N ASP A 375 -18.03 -9.01 -8.17
CA ASP A 375 -18.30 -8.27 -6.92
C ASP A 375 -17.21 -7.23 -6.61
N GLU A 376 -17.56 -5.95 -6.69
CA GLU A 376 -16.65 -4.85 -6.38
C GLU A 376 -16.61 -4.45 -4.89
N PHE A 377 -17.50 -4.95 -4.04
CA PHE A 377 -17.55 -4.65 -2.61
C PHE A 377 -16.58 -5.53 -1.83
N GLU A 378 -16.59 -6.86 -2.02
CA GLU A 378 -15.59 -7.77 -1.42
C GLU A 378 -14.16 -7.30 -1.76
N VAL A 379 -13.95 -6.90 -3.01
CA VAL A 379 -12.65 -6.43 -3.51
C VAL A 379 -12.34 -5.00 -3.03
N CYS A 380 -13.34 -4.19 -2.69
CA CYS A 380 -13.16 -2.89 -2.04
C CYS A 380 -12.64 -3.08 -0.61
N ASP A 381 -13.26 -3.95 0.15
CA ASP A 381 -12.95 -4.18 1.56
C ASP A 381 -11.61 -4.93 1.72
N TRP A 382 -11.40 -5.99 0.93
CA TRP A 382 -10.13 -6.73 0.89
C TRP A 382 -8.92 -5.81 0.66
N LEU A 383 -9.05 -4.86 -0.27
CA LEU A 383 -8.00 -3.91 -0.59
C LEU A 383 -7.97 -2.72 0.36
N GLY A 384 -9.02 -2.49 1.13
CA GLY A 384 -9.23 -1.24 1.87
C GLY A 384 -9.28 -0.04 0.93
N HIS A 385 -10.32 0.09 0.11
CA HIS A 385 -10.66 1.36 -0.52
C HIS A 385 -11.80 2.04 0.24
N THR A 386 -11.76 3.36 0.37
CA THR A 386 -12.79 4.17 1.06
C THR A 386 -13.92 4.63 0.13
N ASP A 387 -13.86 4.24 -1.14
CA ASP A 387 -14.83 4.54 -2.18
C ASP A 387 -14.75 3.42 -3.21
N VAL A 388 -15.85 2.69 -3.38
CA VAL A 388 -15.99 1.56 -4.31
C VAL A 388 -15.64 1.94 -5.76
N LYS A 389 -15.80 3.22 -6.15
CA LYS A 389 -15.37 3.74 -7.47
C LYS A 389 -13.86 3.53 -7.72
N THR A 390 -13.06 3.46 -6.66
CA THR A 390 -11.62 3.13 -6.71
C THR A 390 -11.38 1.66 -7.08
N THR A 391 -12.32 0.76 -6.75
CA THR A 391 -12.31 -0.65 -7.17
C THR A 391 -12.92 -0.83 -8.56
N MET A 392 -13.97 -0.06 -8.90
CA MET A 392 -14.62 -0.11 -10.22
C MET A 392 -13.67 0.10 -11.41
N ILE A 393 -12.55 0.83 -11.22
CA ILE A 393 -11.51 1.00 -12.26
C ILE A 393 -10.89 -0.31 -12.73
N TYR A 394 -10.99 -1.38 -11.93
CA TYR A 394 -10.48 -2.72 -12.28
C TYR A 394 -11.51 -3.56 -13.04
N ILE A 395 -12.82 -3.30 -12.92
CA ILE A 395 -13.89 -4.11 -13.54
C ILE A 395 -13.74 -4.18 -15.06
N LYS A 396 -13.37 -3.06 -15.72
CA LYS A 396 -13.14 -3.03 -17.18
C LYS A 396 -12.01 -3.96 -17.60
N ASP A 397 -10.94 -4.03 -16.81
CA ASP A 397 -9.81 -4.93 -17.07
C ASP A 397 -10.14 -6.37 -16.65
N ALA A 398 -10.85 -6.60 -15.54
CA ALA A 398 -11.32 -7.92 -15.14
C ALA A 398 -12.22 -8.55 -16.22
N LYS A 399 -13.18 -7.79 -16.78
CA LYS A 399 -13.99 -8.21 -17.94
C LYS A 399 -13.13 -8.52 -19.18
N LYS A 400 -12.06 -7.76 -19.45
CA LYS A 400 -11.09 -8.02 -20.55
C LYS A 400 -10.25 -9.27 -20.31
N TYR A 401 -9.79 -9.51 -19.09
CA TYR A 401 -8.94 -10.65 -18.74
C TYR A 401 -9.72 -11.96 -18.59
N TYR A 402 -10.93 -11.91 -18.02
CA TYR A 402 -11.84 -13.04 -17.94
C TYR A 402 -12.11 -13.67 -19.31
N LYS A 403 -12.38 -12.84 -20.34
CA LYS A 403 -12.54 -13.30 -21.74
C LYS A 403 -11.33 -14.05 -22.33
N ARG A 404 -10.14 -13.96 -21.71
CA ARG A 404 -8.91 -14.64 -22.13
C ARG A 404 -8.50 -15.82 -21.23
N ALA A 405 -9.03 -15.86 -20.01
CA ALA A 405 -8.70 -16.84 -18.99
C ALA A 405 -9.90 -16.96 -18.01
N PRO A 406 -11.02 -17.59 -18.45
CA PRO A 406 -12.29 -17.63 -17.73
C PRO A 406 -12.30 -18.71 -16.64
N TYR A 407 -11.32 -18.66 -15.75
CA TYR A 407 -11.14 -19.60 -14.65
C TYR A 407 -10.61 -18.84 -13.42
N ASN A 408 -10.68 -19.44 -12.24
CA ASN A 408 -10.18 -18.77 -11.04
C ASN A 408 -8.63 -18.62 -11.08
N TRP A 409 -8.17 -17.37 -11.10
CA TRP A 409 -6.75 -17.01 -11.20
C TRP A 409 -5.95 -17.34 -9.93
N LEU A 410 -6.52 -17.17 -8.74
CA LEU A 410 -5.86 -17.47 -7.47
C LEU A 410 -5.68 -18.99 -7.29
N LYS A 411 -6.73 -19.78 -7.55
CA LYS A 411 -6.66 -21.25 -7.60
C LYS A 411 -5.68 -21.74 -8.68
N ARG A 412 -5.52 -21.02 -9.80
CA ARG A 412 -4.52 -21.36 -10.84
C ARG A 412 -3.08 -21.14 -10.39
N ILE A 413 -2.76 -20.07 -9.66
CA ILE A 413 -1.38 -19.80 -9.19
C ILE A 413 -1.01 -20.58 -7.92
N LEU A 414 -2.00 -21.03 -7.14
CA LEU A 414 -1.81 -21.86 -5.94
C LEU A 414 -2.00 -23.36 -6.20
N LYS A 415 -2.04 -23.80 -7.46
CA LYS A 415 -2.06 -25.23 -7.78
C LYS A 415 -0.63 -25.79 -7.74
N ASN A 416 -0.38 -26.75 -6.85
CA ASN A 416 0.88 -27.50 -6.80
C ASN A 416 1.08 -28.30 -8.10
N HIS A 417 1.97 -27.83 -8.99
CA HIS A 417 2.33 -28.53 -10.24
C HIS A 417 3.15 -29.80 -10.01
N TYR A 418 3.80 -29.92 -8.84
CA TYR A 418 4.68 -31.04 -8.47
C TYR A 418 4.03 -32.41 -8.72
N LYS A 419 2.75 -32.60 -8.37
CA LYS A 419 2.03 -33.86 -8.60
C LYS A 419 1.73 -34.17 -10.08
N LYS A 420 1.79 -33.20 -11.00
CA LYS A 420 1.57 -33.49 -12.43
C LYS A 420 2.85 -33.89 -13.14
N ASN A 421 3.97 -33.22 -12.89
CA ASN A 421 5.24 -33.57 -13.51
C ASN A 421 5.73 -34.95 -13.06
N VAL A 422 5.74 -35.25 -11.76
CA VAL A 422 6.16 -36.58 -11.25
C VAL A 422 5.35 -37.71 -11.87
N MET A 423 4.01 -37.60 -11.94
CA MET A 423 3.19 -38.60 -12.65
C MET A 423 3.43 -38.65 -14.17
N THR A 424 3.85 -37.55 -14.80
CA THR A 424 4.16 -37.56 -16.26
C THR A 424 5.53 -38.16 -16.52
N GLU A 425 6.50 -37.97 -15.62
CA GLU A 425 7.85 -38.53 -15.68
C GLU A 425 7.84 -40.02 -15.29
N GLU A 426 7.12 -40.42 -14.23
CA GLU A 426 6.87 -41.83 -13.89
C GLU A 426 6.15 -42.58 -15.02
N ASN A 427 5.16 -41.95 -15.66
CA ASN A 427 4.47 -42.57 -16.80
C ASN A 427 5.29 -42.51 -18.09
N ALA A 428 6.24 -41.58 -18.25
CA ALA A 428 7.17 -41.62 -19.37
C ALA A 428 8.17 -42.78 -19.20
N LEU A 429 8.75 -42.93 -18.01
CA LEU A 429 9.66 -44.03 -17.66
C LEU A 429 8.96 -45.40 -17.79
N LYS A 430 7.74 -45.55 -17.27
CA LYS A 430 6.93 -46.78 -17.40
C LYS A 430 6.46 -47.11 -18.83
N ASN A 431 6.68 -46.20 -19.80
CA ASN A 431 6.39 -46.44 -21.21
C ASN A 431 7.68 -46.58 -22.08
N GLN A 432 8.88 -46.58 -21.49
CA GLN A 432 10.11 -46.84 -22.26
C GLN A 432 10.34 -48.34 -22.53
N ASP A 433 9.72 -49.24 -21.76
CA ASP A 433 9.93 -50.70 -21.86
C ASP A 433 9.04 -51.39 -22.93
N ASN A 434 8.39 -50.65 -23.84
CA ASN A 434 7.56 -51.27 -24.88
C ASN A 434 7.48 -50.46 -26.19
N PRO A 435 8.47 -50.59 -27.11
CA PRO A 435 8.52 -49.85 -28.37
C PRO A 435 7.59 -50.46 -29.44
N ILE A 436 6.28 -50.24 -29.31
CA ILE A 436 5.32 -50.52 -30.40
C ILE A 436 5.50 -49.44 -31.48
N LEU A 437 6.31 -49.75 -32.49
CA LEU A 437 6.45 -48.93 -33.69
C LEU A 437 5.11 -48.84 -34.45
N PRO A 438 4.66 -47.63 -34.85
CA PRO A 438 3.52 -47.52 -35.76
C PRO A 438 3.91 -48.06 -37.15
N PRO A 439 3.02 -48.79 -37.84
CA PRO A 439 3.33 -49.37 -39.15
C PRO A 439 3.56 -48.27 -40.20
N PHE A 440 4.68 -48.36 -40.91
CA PHE A 440 5.03 -47.48 -42.03
C PHE A 440 3.98 -47.63 -43.15
N ARG A 441 3.25 -46.55 -43.45
CA ARG A 441 2.30 -46.52 -44.57
C ARG A 441 3.00 -45.98 -45.81
N MET A 442 3.42 -46.87 -46.71
CA MET A 442 3.92 -46.45 -48.03
C MET A 442 2.76 -45.95 -48.89
N GLU A 443 2.81 -44.69 -49.31
CA GLU A 443 1.94 -44.16 -50.35
C GLU A 443 2.60 -44.44 -51.71
N THR A 444 2.00 -45.34 -52.50
CA THR A 444 2.48 -45.68 -53.84
C THR A 444 2.16 -44.58 -54.85
N THR A 445 3.15 -44.23 -55.67
CA THR A 445 3.09 -43.15 -56.66
C THR A 445 1.95 -43.30 -57.68
N GLY A 446 1.00 -42.35 -57.69
CA GLY A 446 0.02 -42.21 -58.76
C GLY A 446 0.66 -41.64 -60.04
N VAL A 447 0.45 -42.31 -61.17
CA VAL A 447 1.09 -41.96 -62.46
C VAL A 447 0.43 -40.75 -63.12
N ILE A 448 1.24 -39.77 -63.52
CA ILE A 448 0.83 -38.66 -64.38
C ILE A 448 0.64 -39.18 -65.81
N LYS A 449 -0.55 -38.98 -66.40
CA LYS A 449 -0.78 -39.11 -67.84
C LYS A 449 -0.99 -37.75 -68.48
N TYR A 450 -0.25 -37.49 -69.55
CA TYR A 450 -0.48 -36.36 -70.47
C TYR A 450 -1.42 -36.76 -71.61
N GLY A 451 -2.11 -35.76 -72.16
CA GLY A 451 -2.98 -35.87 -73.34
C GLY A 451 -4.42 -35.44 -73.05
N GLY A 452 -5.08 -34.63 -73.89
CA GLY A 452 -4.57 -33.91 -75.06
C GLY A 452 -5.67 -33.67 -76.11
N THR A 453 -5.85 -32.40 -76.50
CA THR A 453 -6.59 -31.90 -77.69
C THR A 453 -8.04 -32.34 -77.94
N GLY A 454 -8.91 -31.38 -78.28
CA GLY A 454 -10.07 -31.68 -79.16
C GLY A 454 -11.34 -30.87 -78.92
N ILE A 455 -11.43 -29.70 -79.57
CA ILE A 455 -12.65 -28.91 -79.90
C ILE A 455 -13.48 -28.47 -78.69
#